data_AF-A0A7V1WBM7-F1
#
_entry.id   AF-A0A7V1WBM7-F1
#
_cell.length_a   1.000
_cell.length_b   1.000
_cell.length_c   1.000
_cell.angle_alpha   90.00
_cell.angle_beta   90.00
_cell.angle_gamma   90.00
#
_symmetry.space_group_name_H-M   'P 1'
#
loop_
_entity.id
_entity.type
_entity.pdbx_description
1 polymer ?
#
loop_
_entity_poly.entity_id
_entity_poly.type
_entity_poly.pdbx_seq_one_letter_code
_entity_poly.pdbx_strand_id
1 'polypeptide(L)'
;MPNFDFKVAPGVYDLSVVLPPGFEFCLAKDGYGADLLSDGRTIRVTGRIADLWSPQFFFIREGGAPPDILLGGVKYYDLNMNGVQDPGEPGIPGWMVHVTLSNGKSLVVFTDAAGQWQVTTTDLGEGNEGATFVACEVIPSADWTQTGPIPGSSNVGGTATADAGKCWTGTVLASPVGGLDFGNVCLTGGGGGGRTPGFWTNKNGFAAMNDDGGVAEELVILGSLNLCDGAGNAFNPTTYAQFETWMKNRNAVNMSYQLSAHLAAMVLNVEAGFVKSGDIVTWAGGTITVGELIDLANEALGDDCYTPSGDPNRAYQEKLKNALDAANNNTNFTGKTVVPLNPDGSAPCTPIIYPS
;
A
#
# COMPACT_ATOMS: atom_id res chain seq x y z
N MET A 1 35.99 -2.89 -34.31
CA MET A 1 35.81 -1.47 -33.98
C MET A 1 36.25 -0.64 -35.17
N PRO A 2 35.49 0.38 -35.61
CA PRO A 2 35.94 1.26 -36.68
C PRO A 2 37.21 1.99 -36.22
N ASN A 3 38.27 1.93 -37.04
CA ASN A 3 39.55 2.56 -36.75
C ASN A 3 39.59 3.86 -37.55
N PHE A 4 39.72 5.00 -36.87
CA PHE A 4 39.83 6.31 -37.52
C PHE A 4 41.31 6.67 -37.63
N ASP A 5 41.81 6.84 -38.86
CA ASP A 5 43.20 7.24 -39.14
C ASP A 5 43.24 8.72 -39.57
N PHE A 6 43.87 9.57 -38.76
CA PHE A 6 44.06 10.99 -39.06
C PHE A 6 45.55 11.32 -39.05
N LYS A 7 46.09 11.83 -40.17
CA LYS A 7 47.45 12.39 -40.23
C LYS A 7 47.41 13.89 -39.98
N VAL A 8 47.91 14.33 -38.83
CA VAL A 8 48.07 15.75 -38.48
C VAL A 8 49.51 16.06 -38.06
N ALA A 9 49.91 17.34 -38.16
CA ALA A 9 51.23 17.82 -37.78
C ALA A 9 51.46 17.74 -36.24
N PRO A 10 52.67 17.96 -35.72
CA PRO A 10 52.88 18.11 -34.28
C PRO A 10 52.25 19.41 -33.75
N GLY A 11 51.46 19.33 -32.68
CA GLY A 11 50.75 20.47 -32.09
C GLY A 11 49.89 20.07 -30.89
N VAL A 12 49.24 21.05 -30.24
CA VAL A 12 48.19 20.80 -29.22
C VAL A 12 46.86 20.68 -29.95
N TYR A 13 46.08 19.65 -29.65
CA TYR A 13 44.81 19.37 -30.30
C TYR A 13 43.72 19.15 -29.25
N ASP A 14 42.59 19.84 -29.42
CA ASP A 14 41.36 19.49 -28.71
C ASP A 14 40.59 18.48 -29.57
N LEU A 15 40.32 17.30 -29.03
CA LEU A 15 39.50 16.29 -29.68
C LEU A 15 38.09 16.35 -29.08
N SER A 16 37.12 16.84 -29.87
CA SER A 16 35.71 16.77 -29.50
C SER A 16 35.10 15.53 -30.12
N VAL A 17 34.75 14.55 -29.28
CA VAL A 17 34.00 13.37 -29.66
C VAL A 17 32.64 13.45 -28.98
N VAL A 18 31.57 13.52 -29.76
CA VAL A 18 30.21 13.44 -29.22
C VAL A 18 29.87 11.96 -29.04
N LEU A 19 29.85 11.49 -27.80
CA LEU A 19 29.39 10.14 -27.48
C LEU A 19 27.85 10.05 -27.58
N PRO A 20 27.29 8.93 -28.06
CA PRO A 20 25.87 8.66 -27.93
C PRO A 20 25.44 8.60 -26.45
N PRO A 21 24.16 8.79 -26.13
CA PRO A 21 23.64 8.50 -24.79
C PRO A 21 24.03 7.07 -24.33
N GLY A 22 24.49 6.92 -23.08
CA GLY A 22 24.89 5.61 -22.51
C GLY A 22 26.37 5.23 -22.69
N PHE A 23 27.24 6.15 -23.14
CA PHE A 23 28.68 5.91 -23.22
C PHE A 23 29.45 6.89 -22.34
N GLU A 24 30.50 6.39 -21.68
CA GLU A 24 31.34 7.18 -20.79
C GLU A 24 32.82 7.05 -21.13
N PHE A 25 33.57 8.12 -20.83
CA PHE A 25 35.01 8.11 -20.98
C PHE A 25 35.68 7.41 -19.76
N CYS A 26 36.36 6.24 -19.90
CA CYS A 26 37.33 5.73 -18.90
C CYS A 26 38.81 6.07 -19.22
N LEU A 27 39.42 7.00 -18.47
CA LEU A 27 40.85 7.33 -18.58
C LEU A 27 41.73 6.27 -17.92
N ALA A 28 42.79 5.85 -18.61
CA ALA A 28 43.79 4.95 -18.03
C ALA A 28 44.94 5.78 -17.45
N LYS A 29 44.94 5.89 -16.11
CA LYS A 29 46.02 6.32 -15.20
C LYS A 29 46.67 7.70 -15.47
N ASP A 30 46.72 8.51 -14.41
CA ASP A 30 47.32 9.85 -14.38
C ASP A 30 48.77 9.85 -14.91
N GLY A 31 49.07 10.75 -15.85
CA GLY A 31 50.45 11.03 -16.26
C GLY A 31 50.71 11.35 -17.74
N TYR A 32 49.73 11.17 -18.64
CA TYR A 32 49.93 11.35 -20.10
C TYR A 32 49.24 12.57 -20.72
N GLY A 33 48.83 13.57 -19.92
CA GLY A 33 48.35 14.86 -20.43
C GLY A 33 47.01 14.82 -21.17
N ALA A 34 46.16 13.84 -20.82
CA ALA A 34 44.78 13.74 -21.26
C ALA A 34 43.85 14.06 -20.08
N ASP A 35 43.17 15.20 -20.13
CA ASP A 35 42.22 15.63 -19.11
C ASP A 35 40.79 15.55 -19.68
N LEU A 36 39.88 14.92 -18.94
CA LEU A 36 38.45 15.05 -19.20
C LEU A 36 38.05 16.47 -18.82
N LEU A 37 37.48 17.21 -19.77
CA LEU A 37 37.00 18.55 -19.50
C LEU A 37 35.74 18.50 -18.63
N SER A 38 35.41 19.62 -18.00
CA SER A 38 34.28 19.75 -17.05
C SER A 38 32.90 19.45 -17.66
N ASP A 39 32.81 19.28 -18.98
CA ASP A 39 31.59 18.89 -19.69
C ASP A 39 31.35 17.37 -19.70
N GLY A 40 32.31 16.56 -19.25
CA GLY A 40 32.25 15.10 -19.23
C GLY A 40 32.18 14.45 -20.62
N ARG A 41 32.37 15.23 -21.69
CA ARG A 41 32.15 14.81 -23.09
C ARG A 41 33.32 15.16 -24.01
N THR A 42 34.25 15.98 -23.55
CA THR A 42 35.41 16.40 -24.33
C THR A 42 36.70 15.99 -23.62
N ILE A 43 37.65 15.43 -24.37
CA ILE A 43 39.01 15.17 -23.87
C ILE A 43 39.96 16.18 -24.51
N ARG A 44 40.74 16.85 -23.67
CA ARG A 44 41.89 17.63 -24.13
C ARG A 44 43.14 16.78 -24.08
N VAL A 45 43.86 16.68 -25.20
CA VAL A 45 45.12 15.93 -25.28
C VAL A 45 46.27 16.89 -25.59
N THR A 46 47.27 16.95 -24.71
CA THR A 46 48.44 17.82 -24.88
C THR A 46 49.68 16.99 -25.24
N GLY A 47 50.08 16.89 -26.52
CA GLY A 47 51.32 16.19 -26.91
C GLY A 47 51.41 15.70 -28.37
N ARG A 48 52.49 14.96 -28.69
CA ARG A 48 52.65 14.26 -29.99
C ARG A 48 51.74 13.02 -30.02
N ILE A 49 50.85 12.93 -31.02
CA ILE A 49 49.91 11.80 -31.22
C ILE A 49 50.59 10.44 -31.43
N ALA A 50 51.90 10.40 -31.69
CA ALA A 50 52.65 9.17 -31.95
C ALA A 50 52.69 8.20 -30.76
N ASP A 51 52.41 8.64 -29.53
CA ASP A 51 52.45 7.81 -28.32
C ASP A 51 51.07 7.29 -27.86
N LEU A 52 49.97 7.66 -28.55
CA LEU A 52 48.58 7.35 -28.19
C LEU A 52 48.11 5.92 -28.53
N TRP A 53 48.98 5.06 -29.06
CA TRP A 53 48.60 3.79 -29.69
C TRP A 53 48.90 2.54 -28.85
N SER A 54 49.22 2.70 -27.56
CA SER A 54 49.10 1.57 -26.63
C SER A 54 47.62 1.42 -26.25
N PRO A 55 47.09 0.20 -26.09
CA PRO A 55 45.73 -0.06 -25.60
C PRO A 55 45.49 0.39 -24.13
N GLN A 56 46.31 1.32 -23.63
CA GLN A 56 46.40 1.76 -22.24
C GLN A 56 46.11 3.26 -22.07
N PHE A 57 45.53 3.95 -23.05
CA PHE A 57 45.33 5.41 -22.97
C PHE A 57 43.90 5.81 -22.56
N PHE A 58 42.91 5.26 -23.25
CA PHE A 58 41.52 5.60 -23.02
C PHE A 58 40.63 4.51 -23.65
N PHE A 59 39.60 4.03 -22.94
CA PHE A 59 38.60 3.12 -23.51
C PHE A 59 37.19 3.66 -23.27
N ILE A 60 36.37 3.67 -24.32
CA ILE A 60 34.95 3.98 -24.20
C ILE A 60 34.31 2.72 -23.60
N ARG A 61 33.73 2.83 -22.40
CA ARG A 61 32.76 1.84 -21.95
C ARG A 61 31.37 2.34 -22.32
N GLU A 62 30.43 1.42 -22.53
CA GLU A 62 29.04 1.79 -22.25
C GLU A 62 29.03 2.24 -20.79
N GLY A 63 28.78 3.53 -20.56
CA GLY A 63 28.46 4.01 -19.23
C GLY A 63 27.17 3.29 -18.93
N GLY A 64 27.25 2.25 -18.08
CA GLY A 64 26.15 1.33 -17.87
C GLY A 64 24.86 2.14 -17.76
N ALA A 65 23.87 1.81 -18.60
CA ALA A 65 22.54 2.35 -18.41
C ALA A 65 22.21 2.27 -16.91
N PRO A 66 21.56 3.30 -16.32
CA PRO A 66 21.12 3.20 -14.94
C PRO A 66 20.46 1.82 -14.77
N PRO A 67 20.88 1.03 -13.77
CA PRO A 67 20.61 -0.38 -13.79
C PRO A 67 19.10 -0.60 -13.81
N ASP A 68 18.63 -1.36 -14.79
CA ASP A 68 17.19 -1.57 -14.98
C ASP A 68 16.59 -2.17 -13.71
N ILE A 69 15.46 -1.61 -13.28
CA ILE A 69 14.68 -2.18 -12.17
C ILE A 69 14.09 -3.49 -12.69
N LEU A 70 14.38 -4.60 -12.01
CA LEU A 70 13.86 -5.91 -12.36
C LEU A 70 12.62 -6.25 -11.54
N LEU A 71 12.66 -5.98 -10.23
CA LEU A 71 11.58 -6.25 -9.28
C LEU A 71 11.37 -5.03 -8.39
N GLY A 72 10.15 -4.77 -7.95
CA GLY A 72 9.91 -3.75 -6.94
C GLY A 72 8.46 -3.57 -6.52
N GLY A 73 8.28 -2.81 -5.46
CA GLY A 73 6.96 -2.48 -4.91
C GLY A 73 7.07 -1.48 -3.76
N VAL A 74 5.94 -1.27 -3.09
CA VAL A 74 5.77 -0.33 -1.99
C VAL A 74 5.50 -1.08 -0.71
N LYS A 75 6.21 -0.67 0.33
CA LYS A 75 5.91 -1.01 1.71
C LYS A 75 5.09 0.12 2.32
N TYR A 76 3.89 -0.16 2.83
CA TYR A 76 2.98 0.87 3.34
C TYR A 76 2.35 0.51 4.68
N TYR A 77 1.88 1.53 5.40
CA TYR A 77 1.15 1.41 6.66
C TYR A 77 -0.35 1.30 6.40
N ASP A 78 -0.84 0.07 6.47
CA ASP A 78 -2.21 -0.32 6.14
C ASP A 78 -3.15 -0.02 7.33
N LEU A 79 -3.85 1.11 7.26
CA LEU A 79 -4.68 1.66 8.33
C LEU A 79 -6.00 0.92 8.50
N ASN A 80 -6.57 0.42 7.40
CA ASN A 80 -7.87 -0.25 7.39
C ASN A 80 -7.73 -1.79 7.42
N MET A 81 -6.51 -2.30 7.30
CA MET A 81 -6.12 -3.71 7.28
C MET A 81 -6.67 -4.50 6.09
N ASN A 82 -6.95 -3.83 4.96
CA ASN A 82 -7.53 -4.48 3.80
C ASN A 82 -6.48 -5.19 2.90
N GLY A 83 -5.18 -4.95 3.15
CA GLY A 83 -4.07 -5.55 2.41
C GLY A 83 -3.80 -4.91 1.05
N VAL A 84 -4.34 -3.71 0.80
CA VAL A 84 -4.17 -2.87 -0.39
C VAL A 84 -3.71 -1.48 0.05
N GLN A 85 -2.85 -0.82 -0.72
CA GLN A 85 -2.42 0.53 -0.40
C GLN A 85 -3.50 1.55 -0.80
N ASP A 86 -4.07 2.24 0.18
CA ASP A 86 -5.11 3.25 -0.02
C ASP A 86 -4.57 4.70 0.04
N PRO A 87 -5.31 5.68 -0.53
CA PRO A 87 -4.96 7.08 -0.40
C PRO A 87 -4.86 7.52 1.07
N GLY A 88 -3.71 8.06 1.46
CA GLY A 88 -3.43 8.49 2.84
C GLY A 88 -2.62 7.48 3.65
N GLU A 89 -2.34 6.30 3.10
CA GLU A 89 -1.47 5.30 3.72
C GLU A 89 0.01 5.54 3.37
N PRO A 90 0.84 5.92 4.36
CA PRO A 90 2.22 6.30 4.11
C PRO A 90 3.11 5.09 3.85
N GLY A 91 4.19 5.31 3.10
CA GLY A 91 5.26 4.34 2.96
C GLY A 91 6.02 4.11 4.28
N ILE A 92 6.52 2.89 4.50
CA ILE A 92 7.34 2.56 5.69
C ILE A 92 8.81 2.40 5.26
N PRO A 93 9.72 3.27 5.71
CA PRO A 93 11.13 3.22 5.34
C PRO A 93 11.93 2.17 6.13
N GLY A 94 13.05 1.73 5.54
CA GLY A 94 14.02 0.84 6.19
C GLY A 94 13.53 -0.59 6.42
N TRP A 95 12.43 -1.00 5.77
CA TRP A 95 11.86 -2.32 5.89
C TRP A 95 12.63 -3.33 5.03
N MET A 96 12.95 -4.48 5.61
CA MET A 96 13.77 -5.49 4.96
C MET A 96 12.93 -6.41 4.07
N VAL A 97 13.37 -6.61 2.82
CA VAL A 97 12.78 -7.54 1.86
C VAL A 97 13.86 -8.53 1.41
N HIS A 98 13.58 -9.83 1.59
CA HIS A 98 14.41 -10.92 1.10
C HIS A 98 13.88 -11.40 -0.25
N VAL A 99 14.77 -11.44 -1.26
CA VAL A 99 14.45 -12.01 -2.56
C VAL A 99 15.34 -13.21 -2.81
N THR A 100 14.73 -14.37 -3.04
CA THR A 100 15.39 -15.63 -3.37
C THR A 100 15.03 -16.04 -4.79
N LEU A 101 16.03 -16.33 -5.62
CA LEU A 101 15.85 -16.88 -6.97
C LEU A 101 15.99 -18.41 -6.98
N SER A 102 15.35 -19.07 -7.94
CA SER A 102 15.44 -20.52 -8.12
C SER A 102 16.82 -21.05 -8.49
N ASN A 103 17.71 -20.18 -8.97
CA ASN A 103 19.11 -20.51 -9.22
C ASN A 103 19.98 -20.47 -7.94
N GLY A 104 19.38 -20.22 -6.77
CA GLY A 104 20.04 -20.18 -5.48
C GLY A 104 20.61 -18.80 -5.10
N LYS A 105 20.54 -17.80 -5.99
CA LYS A 105 20.90 -16.42 -5.65
C LYS A 105 19.89 -15.85 -4.66
N SER A 106 20.38 -15.18 -3.62
CA SER A 106 19.55 -14.48 -2.64
C SER A 106 20.12 -13.08 -2.39
N LEU A 107 19.23 -12.13 -2.14
CA LEU A 107 19.59 -10.74 -1.82
C LEU A 107 18.64 -10.17 -0.77
N VAL A 108 19.11 -9.12 -0.12
CA VAL A 108 18.35 -8.34 0.85
C VAL A 108 18.36 -6.90 0.38
N VAL A 109 17.17 -6.30 0.29
CA VAL A 109 17.00 -4.86 0.02
C VAL A 109 16.18 -4.22 1.12
N PHE A 110 16.32 -2.90 1.25
CA PHE A 110 15.59 -2.11 2.22
C PHE A 110 14.73 -1.08 1.50
N THR A 111 13.57 -0.78 2.08
CA THR A 111 12.70 0.27 1.55
C THR A 111 13.30 1.65 1.79
N ASP A 112 13.12 2.55 0.83
CA ASP A 112 13.57 3.95 0.93
C ASP A 112 12.63 4.82 1.79
N ALA A 113 12.88 6.13 1.82
CA ALA A 113 12.07 7.10 2.58
C ALA A 113 10.58 7.12 2.19
N ALA A 114 10.24 6.72 0.96
CA ALA A 114 8.87 6.65 0.46
C ALA A 114 8.29 5.22 0.55
N GLY A 115 9.01 4.29 1.20
CA GLY A 115 8.61 2.88 1.31
C GLY A 115 8.87 2.07 0.05
N GLN A 116 9.56 2.62 -0.96
CA GLN A 116 9.84 1.89 -2.20
C GLN A 116 10.97 0.89 -1.99
N TRP A 117 10.80 -0.35 -2.45
CA TRP A 117 11.90 -1.32 -2.56
C TRP A 117 12.07 -1.72 -4.02
N GLN A 118 13.33 -1.90 -4.42
CA GLN A 118 13.68 -2.24 -5.79
C GLN A 118 14.87 -3.18 -5.81
N VAL A 119 14.88 -4.07 -6.80
CA VAL A 119 16.00 -4.93 -7.15
C VAL A 119 16.38 -4.62 -8.58
N THR A 120 17.63 -4.26 -8.80
CA THR A 120 18.15 -3.83 -10.10
C THR A 120 18.97 -4.94 -10.78
N THR A 121 19.29 -4.75 -12.06
CA THR A 121 20.24 -5.61 -12.78
C THR A 121 21.61 -5.69 -12.13
N THR A 122 22.05 -4.63 -11.43
CA THR A 122 23.31 -4.66 -10.65
C THR A 122 23.21 -5.61 -9.46
N ASP A 123 22.06 -5.65 -8.79
CA ASP A 123 21.85 -6.50 -7.61
C ASP A 123 21.79 -7.98 -8.00
N LEU A 124 21.07 -8.29 -9.08
CA LEU A 124 20.91 -9.66 -9.57
C LEU A 124 22.05 -10.13 -10.47
N GLY A 125 22.78 -9.23 -11.10
CA GLY A 125 23.69 -9.58 -12.19
C GLY A 125 22.92 -9.93 -13.46
N GLU A 126 23.61 -9.90 -14.59
CA GLU A 126 23.03 -10.24 -15.89
C GLU A 126 22.61 -11.72 -15.98
N GLY A 127 21.65 -12.02 -16.85
CA GLY A 127 21.29 -13.41 -17.19
C GLY A 127 20.36 -14.12 -16.20
N ASN A 128 19.71 -13.39 -15.28
CA ASN A 128 18.70 -13.96 -14.36
C ASN A 128 17.27 -13.94 -14.91
N GLU A 129 17.07 -13.43 -16.12
CA GLU A 129 15.77 -13.49 -16.80
C GLU A 129 15.29 -14.94 -16.92
N GLY A 130 14.01 -15.17 -16.63
CA GLY A 130 13.41 -16.51 -16.61
C GLY A 130 13.61 -17.29 -15.31
N ALA A 131 14.45 -16.83 -14.38
CA ALA A 131 14.50 -17.40 -13.04
C ALA A 131 13.21 -17.08 -12.28
N THR A 132 12.68 -18.04 -11.53
CA THR A 132 11.57 -17.76 -10.61
C THR A 132 12.11 -17.12 -9.34
N PHE A 133 11.32 -16.23 -8.74
CA PHE A 133 11.67 -15.53 -7.51
C PHE A 133 10.61 -15.77 -6.44
N VAL A 134 11.06 -15.67 -5.18
CA VAL A 134 10.23 -15.49 -4.00
C VAL A 134 10.72 -14.23 -3.29
N ALA A 135 9.85 -13.23 -3.16
CA ALA A 135 10.11 -12.01 -2.41
C ALA A 135 9.24 -12.00 -1.15
N CYS A 136 9.88 -12.04 0.01
CA CYS A 136 9.23 -12.00 1.32
C CYS A 136 9.74 -10.81 2.10
N GLU A 137 8.84 -10.11 2.78
CA GLU A 137 9.26 -9.16 3.80
C GLU A 137 9.73 -9.86 5.07
N VAL A 138 10.46 -9.13 5.93
CA VAL A 138 10.85 -9.62 7.24
C VAL A 138 10.26 -8.76 8.34
N ILE A 139 9.42 -9.38 9.17
CA ILE A 139 8.72 -8.70 10.28
C ILE A 139 9.74 -8.33 11.38
N PRO A 140 9.94 -7.03 11.69
CA PRO A 140 11.00 -6.58 12.58
C PRO A 140 10.68 -6.82 14.07
N SER A 141 9.40 -6.85 14.45
CA SER A 141 8.97 -7.14 15.83
C SER A 141 7.56 -7.74 15.87
N ALA A 142 7.19 -8.32 17.00
CA ALA A 142 5.86 -8.90 17.21
C ALA A 142 4.72 -7.86 17.25
N ASP A 143 5.04 -6.56 17.28
CA ASP A 143 4.04 -5.48 17.29
C ASP A 143 3.44 -5.22 15.89
N TRP A 144 4.13 -5.70 14.85
CA TRP A 144 3.74 -5.55 13.46
C TRP A 144 2.93 -6.75 12.99
N THR A 145 1.83 -6.46 12.31
CA THR A 145 1.00 -7.45 11.63
C THR A 145 1.08 -7.20 10.13
N GLN A 146 1.47 -8.23 9.37
CA GLN A 146 1.43 -8.19 7.91
C GLN A 146 -0.02 -8.34 7.45
N THR A 147 -0.52 -7.35 6.75
CA THR A 147 -1.88 -7.30 6.19
C THR A 147 -1.86 -7.68 4.71
N GLY A 148 -0.86 -7.21 3.95
CA GLY A 148 -0.65 -7.50 2.54
C GLY A 148 0.71 -8.16 2.21
N PRO A 149 0.82 -8.82 1.05
CA PRO A 149 -0.23 -9.02 0.06
C PRO A 149 -1.29 -10.04 0.51
N ILE A 150 -2.49 -9.94 -0.07
CA ILE A 150 -3.57 -10.90 0.16
C ILE A 150 -3.18 -12.23 -0.52
N PRO A 151 -3.17 -13.37 0.19
CA PRO A 151 -2.85 -14.66 -0.43
C PRO A 151 -3.70 -14.96 -1.67
N GLY A 152 -3.05 -15.37 -2.75
CA GLY A 152 -3.69 -15.63 -4.05
C GLY A 152 -3.92 -14.39 -4.92
N SER A 153 -3.68 -13.17 -4.41
CA SER A 153 -3.71 -11.96 -5.24
C SER A 153 -2.56 -11.94 -6.24
N SER A 154 -2.75 -11.25 -7.36
CA SER A 154 -1.72 -11.01 -8.35
C SER A 154 -1.23 -9.57 -8.27
N ASN A 155 0.05 -9.34 -8.59
CA ASN A 155 0.59 -8.00 -8.69
C ASN A 155 -0.02 -7.24 -9.88
N VAL A 156 0.22 -5.93 -9.94
CA VAL A 156 -0.10 -5.11 -11.12
C VAL A 156 0.59 -5.71 -12.35
N GLY A 157 -0.18 -6.10 -13.37
CA GLY A 157 0.33 -6.77 -14.57
C GLY A 157 0.25 -8.30 -14.56
N GLY A 158 -0.10 -8.92 -13.42
CA GLY A 158 -0.43 -10.35 -13.35
C GLY A 158 0.75 -11.30 -13.53
N THR A 159 1.98 -10.85 -13.27
CA THR A 159 3.24 -11.58 -13.50
C THR A 159 3.79 -12.28 -12.24
N ALA A 160 3.21 -11.99 -11.08
CA ALA A 160 3.53 -12.57 -9.78
C ALA A 160 2.23 -12.79 -8.99
N THR A 161 2.25 -13.77 -8.09
CA THR A 161 1.13 -14.15 -7.22
C THR A 161 1.60 -14.28 -5.78
N ALA A 162 0.80 -13.77 -4.85
CA ALA A 162 1.05 -13.88 -3.42
C ALA A 162 0.75 -15.30 -2.93
N ASP A 163 1.68 -15.90 -2.16
CA ASP A 163 1.49 -17.21 -1.56
C ASP A 163 0.76 -17.14 -0.19
N ALA A 164 0.57 -18.29 0.45
CA ALA A 164 -0.07 -18.38 1.76
C ALA A 164 0.75 -17.73 2.90
N GLY A 165 2.06 -17.54 2.70
CA GLY A 165 2.96 -16.84 3.60
C GLY A 165 3.01 -15.33 3.35
N LYS A 166 2.16 -14.80 2.46
CA LYS A 166 2.17 -13.40 2.03
C LYS A 166 3.52 -12.98 1.43
N CYS A 167 4.15 -13.89 0.70
CA CYS A 167 5.30 -13.61 -0.14
C CYS A 167 4.88 -13.54 -1.60
N TRP A 168 5.53 -12.68 -2.37
CA TRP A 168 5.34 -12.63 -3.82
C TRP A 168 6.15 -13.73 -4.51
N THR A 169 5.50 -14.50 -5.37
CA THR A 169 6.14 -15.54 -6.20
C THR A 169 5.93 -15.21 -7.66
N GLY A 170 6.97 -15.29 -8.48
CA GLY A 170 6.88 -14.92 -9.90
C GLY A 170 8.11 -15.31 -10.68
N THR A 171 8.26 -14.73 -11.87
CA THR A 171 9.41 -14.93 -12.76
C THR A 171 10.05 -13.57 -13.04
N VAL A 172 11.39 -13.50 -13.02
CA VAL A 172 12.13 -12.32 -13.47
C VAL A 172 11.94 -12.18 -14.98
N LEU A 173 11.47 -11.03 -15.44
CA LEU A 173 11.21 -10.74 -16.86
C LEU A 173 12.19 -9.70 -17.40
N ALA A 174 12.28 -9.57 -18.73
CA ALA A 174 12.98 -8.46 -19.37
C ALA A 174 12.38 -7.08 -19.05
N SER A 175 11.10 -7.03 -18.67
CA SER A 175 10.43 -5.81 -18.20
C SER A 175 10.29 -5.82 -16.67
N PRO A 176 10.33 -4.65 -16.01
CA PRO A 176 10.20 -4.58 -14.55
C PRO A 176 8.91 -5.25 -14.06
N VAL A 177 9.05 -6.10 -13.05
CA VAL A 177 7.93 -6.68 -12.29
C VAL A 177 7.65 -5.79 -11.08
N GLY A 178 6.72 -4.85 -11.26
CA GLY A 178 6.29 -3.90 -10.23
C GLY A 178 5.07 -4.37 -9.44
N GLY A 179 4.59 -3.53 -8.51
CA GLY A 179 3.38 -3.78 -7.71
C GLY A 179 3.53 -4.96 -6.75
N LEU A 180 4.77 -5.27 -6.35
CA LEU A 180 5.09 -6.30 -5.36
C LEU A 180 4.99 -5.70 -3.96
N ASP A 181 3.80 -5.21 -3.62
CA ASP A 181 3.58 -4.36 -2.45
C ASP A 181 3.39 -5.17 -1.17
N PHE A 182 3.76 -4.60 -0.03
CA PHE A 182 3.63 -5.19 1.31
C PHE A 182 2.95 -4.19 2.25
N GLY A 183 1.80 -4.57 2.80
CA GLY A 183 1.04 -3.76 3.75
C GLY A 183 1.20 -4.29 5.16
N ASN A 184 1.50 -3.42 6.13
CA ASN A 184 1.54 -3.81 7.54
C ASN A 184 0.94 -2.73 8.44
N VAL A 185 0.53 -3.18 9.62
CA VAL A 185 -0.06 -2.32 10.65
C VAL A 185 0.56 -2.60 12.02
N CYS A 186 0.55 -1.59 12.89
CA CYS A 186 0.85 -1.75 14.31
C CYS A 186 -0.44 -1.88 15.10
N LEU A 187 -0.47 -2.83 16.04
CA LEU A 187 -1.64 -3.08 16.89
C LEU A 187 -1.35 -2.80 18.36
N THR A 188 -2.27 -2.12 19.03
CA THR A 188 -2.25 -1.94 20.48
C THR A 188 -3.48 -2.57 21.14
N GLY A 189 -3.49 -2.64 22.47
CA GLY A 189 -4.66 -3.04 23.24
C GLY A 189 -5.78 -2.01 23.06
N GLY A 190 -6.99 -2.47 22.76
CA GLY A 190 -8.15 -1.62 22.50
C GLY A 190 -9.37 -2.43 22.08
N GLY A 191 -10.37 -1.81 21.50
CA GLY A 191 -11.57 -2.51 21.06
C GLY A 191 -12.63 -2.72 22.13
N GLY A 192 -13.87 -2.78 21.65
CA GLY A 192 -15.06 -2.98 22.46
C GLY A 192 -15.83 -1.69 22.72
N GLY A 193 -16.92 -1.82 23.49
CA GLY A 193 -17.77 -0.69 23.87
C GLY A 193 -19.02 -0.50 23.01
N GLY A 194 -19.22 -1.35 22.00
CA GLY A 194 -20.36 -1.29 21.10
C GLY A 194 -21.72 -1.21 21.80
N ARG A 195 -22.60 -0.34 21.28
CA ARG A 195 -23.99 -0.17 21.69
C ARG A 195 -24.94 -0.67 20.63
N THR A 196 -25.99 -1.37 21.06
CA THR A 196 -26.97 -1.97 20.16
C THR A 196 -27.82 -0.91 19.47
N PRO A 197 -28.48 -1.23 18.33
CA PRO A 197 -29.51 -0.36 17.75
C PRO A 197 -30.59 0.07 18.76
N GLY A 198 -30.90 -0.78 19.75
CA GLY A 198 -31.87 -0.45 20.81
C GLY A 198 -31.39 0.64 21.78
N PHE A 199 -30.07 0.77 22.00
CA PHE A 199 -29.50 1.85 22.80
C PHE A 199 -29.81 3.22 22.18
N TRP A 200 -29.59 3.35 20.87
CA TRP A 200 -29.76 4.58 20.09
C TRP A 200 -31.21 5.08 19.98
N THR A 201 -32.18 4.24 20.36
CA THR A 201 -33.62 4.57 20.34
C THR A 201 -34.21 4.87 21.73
N ASN A 202 -33.35 4.98 22.75
CA ASN A 202 -33.77 5.31 24.11
C ASN A 202 -33.15 6.62 24.60
N LYS A 203 -33.56 7.07 25.80
CA LYS A 203 -33.11 8.35 26.38
C LYS A 203 -31.59 8.50 26.51
N ASN A 204 -30.86 7.41 26.73
CA ASN A 204 -29.40 7.43 26.85
C ASN A 204 -28.74 7.54 25.48
N GLY A 205 -29.27 6.85 24.46
CA GLY A 205 -28.81 7.00 23.08
C GLY A 205 -29.09 8.40 22.54
N PHE A 206 -30.28 8.95 22.83
CA PHE A 206 -30.59 10.35 22.50
C PHE A 206 -29.62 11.33 23.18
N ALA A 207 -29.31 11.11 24.46
CA ALA A 207 -28.36 11.96 25.17
C ALA A 207 -26.94 11.86 24.61
N ALA A 208 -26.53 10.68 24.13
CA ALA A 208 -25.24 10.49 23.47
C ALA A 208 -25.17 11.20 22.12
N MET A 209 -26.25 11.19 21.33
CA MET A 209 -26.35 11.98 20.09
C MET A 209 -26.59 13.48 20.31
N ASN A 210 -26.68 13.94 21.56
CA ASN A 210 -27.01 15.32 21.89
C ASN A 210 -25.97 15.84 22.89
N ASP A 211 -24.73 15.40 22.76
CA ASP A 211 -23.63 15.72 23.65
C ASP A 211 -23.19 17.19 23.51
N ASP A 212 -23.30 17.77 22.31
CA ASP A 212 -23.03 19.19 22.03
C ASP A 212 -24.29 20.08 21.98
N GLY A 213 -25.38 19.63 22.61
CA GLY A 213 -26.60 20.42 22.78
C GLY A 213 -27.55 20.43 21.57
N GLY A 214 -27.28 19.59 20.57
CA GLY A 214 -28.17 19.29 19.45
C GLY A 214 -27.83 17.94 18.82
N VAL A 215 -28.73 17.42 17.97
CA VAL A 215 -28.54 16.14 17.22
C VAL A 215 -28.20 16.37 15.73
N ALA A 216 -27.86 17.60 15.37
CA ALA A 216 -27.80 18.00 13.97
C ALA A 216 -26.61 17.37 13.24
N GLU A 217 -25.47 17.23 13.92
CA GLU A 217 -24.23 16.73 13.34
C GLU A 217 -24.32 15.22 13.08
N GLU A 218 -24.87 14.48 14.03
CA GLU A 218 -25.12 13.04 13.95
C GLU A 218 -26.13 12.72 12.85
N LEU A 219 -27.18 13.54 12.70
CA LEU A 219 -28.15 13.38 11.61
C LEU A 219 -27.55 13.69 10.24
N VAL A 220 -26.61 14.64 10.15
CA VAL A 220 -25.84 14.89 8.92
C VAL A 220 -24.94 13.69 8.59
N ILE A 221 -24.26 13.13 9.59
CA ILE A 221 -23.46 11.91 9.44
C ILE A 221 -24.34 10.77 8.92
N LEU A 222 -25.46 10.48 9.60
CA LEU A 222 -26.40 9.44 9.17
C LEU A 222 -26.99 9.70 7.78
N GLY A 223 -27.29 10.96 7.43
CA GLY A 223 -27.81 11.34 6.12
C GLY A 223 -26.78 11.33 4.99
N SER A 224 -25.50 11.16 5.30
CA SER A 224 -24.42 11.00 4.31
C SER A 224 -24.19 9.55 3.90
N LEU A 225 -24.78 8.60 4.64
CA LEU A 225 -24.72 7.17 4.38
C LEU A 225 -25.80 6.74 3.37
N ASN A 226 -25.59 5.59 2.74
CA ASN A 226 -26.55 4.94 1.83
C ASN A 226 -27.66 4.18 2.59
N LEU A 227 -28.19 4.73 3.69
CA LEU A 227 -29.19 4.01 4.50
C LEU A 227 -30.47 3.76 3.71
N CYS A 228 -31.11 2.62 3.97
CA CYS A 228 -32.29 2.13 3.26
C CYS A 228 -33.47 1.92 4.22
N ASP A 229 -34.68 2.14 3.72
CA ASP A 229 -35.91 1.76 4.40
C ASP A 229 -36.41 0.35 4.01
N GLY A 230 -37.52 -0.08 4.62
CA GLY A 230 -38.10 -1.41 4.37
C GLY A 230 -38.66 -1.61 2.96
N ALA A 231 -38.91 -0.55 2.20
CA ALA A 231 -39.37 -0.58 0.82
C ALA A 231 -38.23 -0.39 -0.19
N GLY A 232 -37.00 -0.17 0.28
CA GLY A 232 -35.82 0.01 -0.55
C GLY A 232 -35.58 1.44 -1.01
N ASN A 233 -36.19 2.44 -0.36
CA ASN A 233 -35.87 3.84 -0.60
C ASN A 233 -34.72 4.30 0.30
N ALA A 234 -33.96 5.29 -0.18
CA ALA A 234 -32.95 5.96 0.63
C ALA A 234 -33.58 6.62 1.87
N PHE A 235 -32.89 6.54 3.00
CA PHE A 235 -33.31 7.08 4.29
C PHE A 235 -32.32 8.12 4.80
N ASN A 236 -32.71 9.39 4.74
CA ASN A 236 -31.89 10.52 5.17
C ASN A 236 -32.60 11.24 6.35
N PRO A 237 -32.33 10.88 7.61
CA PRO A 237 -33.07 11.43 8.74
C PRO A 237 -32.71 12.90 8.97
N THR A 238 -33.73 13.74 9.18
CA THR A 238 -33.55 15.17 9.50
C THR A 238 -33.97 15.51 10.93
N THR A 239 -34.55 14.53 11.64
CA THR A 239 -34.93 14.65 13.06
C THR A 239 -34.68 13.34 13.79
N TYR A 240 -34.43 13.41 15.10
CA TYR A 240 -34.32 12.21 15.93
C TYR A 240 -35.60 11.35 15.88
N ALA A 241 -36.79 11.97 15.85
CA ALA A 241 -38.05 11.24 15.80
C ALA A 241 -38.20 10.37 14.53
N GLN A 242 -37.72 10.86 13.39
CA GLN A 242 -37.66 10.07 12.15
C GLN A 242 -36.70 8.89 12.29
N PHE A 243 -35.48 9.16 12.77
CA PHE A 243 -34.46 8.14 13.03
C PHE A 243 -34.95 7.06 14.00
N GLU A 244 -35.51 7.47 15.14
CA GLU A 244 -36.01 6.58 16.18
C GLU A 244 -37.13 5.66 15.64
N THR A 245 -38.07 6.23 14.90
CA THR A 245 -39.19 5.47 14.31
C THR A 245 -38.69 4.48 13.27
N TRP A 246 -37.80 4.90 12.38
CA TRP A 246 -37.16 4.04 11.39
C TRP A 246 -36.39 2.89 12.07
N MET A 247 -35.51 3.20 13.01
CA MET A 247 -34.69 2.21 13.73
C MET A 247 -35.56 1.17 14.48
N LYS A 248 -36.69 1.59 15.05
CA LYS A 248 -37.65 0.70 15.74
C LYS A 248 -38.44 -0.20 14.78
N ASN A 249 -38.70 0.26 13.56
CA ASN A 249 -39.49 -0.47 12.56
C ASN A 249 -38.67 -1.40 11.66
N ARG A 250 -37.34 -1.50 11.89
CA ARG A 250 -36.46 -2.41 11.15
C ARG A 250 -37.00 -3.85 11.18
N ASN A 251 -37.00 -4.50 10.02
CA ASN A 251 -37.49 -5.86 9.83
C ASN A 251 -36.61 -6.59 8.82
N ALA A 252 -36.68 -7.93 8.76
CA ALA A 252 -35.77 -8.74 7.93
C ALA A 252 -36.31 -9.04 6.52
N VAL A 253 -37.38 -8.36 6.09
CA VAL A 253 -37.93 -8.53 4.73
C VAL A 253 -36.89 -8.03 3.73
N ASN A 254 -36.47 -6.78 3.86
CA ASN A 254 -35.34 -6.20 3.13
C ASN A 254 -34.07 -6.34 3.99
N MET A 255 -33.05 -7.08 3.53
CA MET A 255 -31.81 -7.22 4.30
C MET A 255 -31.02 -5.90 4.32
N SER A 256 -31.12 -5.08 3.27
CA SER A 256 -30.54 -3.73 3.24
C SER A 256 -31.04 -2.88 4.40
N TYR A 257 -32.31 -3.01 4.81
CA TYR A 257 -32.84 -2.28 5.96
C TYR A 257 -32.25 -2.76 7.30
N GLN A 258 -32.02 -4.08 7.47
CA GLN A 258 -31.32 -4.60 8.65
C GLN A 258 -29.86 -4.12 8.68
N LEU A 259 -29.16 -4.23 7.56
CA LEU A 259 -27.79 -3.75 7.43
C LEU A 259 -27.71 -2.25 7.73
N SER A 260 -28.61 -1.44 7.17
CA SER A 260 -28.70 0.01 7.43
C SER A 260 -28.84 0.32 8.92
N ALA A 261 -29.73 -0.38 9.62
CA ALA A 261 -29.94 -0.15 11.06
C ALA A 261 -28.69 -0.48 11.90
N HIS A 262 -27.98 -1.56 11.56
CA HIS A 262 -26.75 -1.95 12.25
C HIS A 262 -25.55 -1.07 11.88
N LEU A 263 -25.48 -0.59 10.63
CA LEU A 263 -24.49 0.38 10.18
C LEU A 263 -24.68 1.71 10.91
N ALA A 264 -25.89 2.26 10.92
CA ALA A 264 -26.20 3.51 11.62
C ALA A 264 -25.85 3.42 13.11
N ALA A 265 -26.15 2.30 13.78
CA ALA A 265 -25.79 2.10 15.17
C ALA A 265 -24.26 2.08 15.39
N MET A 266 -23.49 1.47 14.48
CA MET A 266 -22.03 1.41 14.59
C MET A 266 -21.37 2.76 14.29
N VAL A 267 -21.87 3.50 13.29
CA VAL A 267 -21.39 4.84 13.00
C VAL A 267 -21.59 5.76 14.20
N LEU A 268 -22.76 5.70 14.85
CA LEU A 268 -23.00 6.44 16.10
C LEU A 268 -22.13 5.94 17.27
N ASN A 269 -21.77 4.65 17.32
CA ASN A 269 -20.81 4.15 18.31
C ASN A 269 -19.42 4.76 18.11
N VAL A 270 -18.99 4.94 16.87
CA VAL A 270 -17.71 5.55 16.54
C VAL A 270 -17.71 7.04 16.84
N GLU A 271 -18.76 7.73 16.40
CA GLU A 271 -18.96 9.16 16.58
C GLU A 271 -18.98 9.54 18.08
N ALA A 272 -19.81 8.88 18.89
CA ALA A 272 -19.89 9.11 20.34
C ALA A 272 -18.68 8.54 21.13
N GLY A 273 -17.64 8.05 20.46
CA GLY A 273 -16.40 7.56 21.08
C GLY A 273 -16.52 6.26 21.87
N PHE A 274 -17.62 5.51 21.73
CA PHE A 274 -17.77 4.19 22.37
C PHE A 274 -16.88 3.14 21.72
N VAL A 275 -16.67 3.24 20.41
CA VAL A 275 -15.85 2.36 19.58
C VAL A 275 -14.92 3.25 18.75
N LYS A 276 -13.75 2.76 18.35
CA LYS A 276 -12.86 3.46 17.41
C LYS A 276 -12.95 2.83 16.04
N SER A 277 -12.80 3.61 14.98
CA SER A 277 -12.73 3.08 13.60
C SER A 277 -11.60 2.05 13.43
N GLY A 278 -10.47 2.27 14.10
CA GLY A 278 -9.34 1.33 14.13
C GLY A 278 -9.55 0.09 15.00
N ASP A 279 -10.65 -0.04 15.75
CA ASP A 279 -10.92 -1.25 16.53
C ASP A 279 -11.15 -2.46 15.64
N ILE A 280 -10.71 -3.65 16.07
CA ILE A 280 -10.67 -4.84 15.22
C ILE A 280 -11.70 -5.87 15.67
N VAL A 281 -12.51 -6.33 14.73
CA VAL A 281 -13.51 -7.38 14.92
C VAL A 281 -13.21 -8.62 14.07
N THR A 282 -13.74 -9.77 14.46
CA THR A 282 -13.66 -10.98 13.64
C THR A 282 -14.63 -10.93 12.47
N TRP A 283 -14.17 -11.34 11.29
CA TRP A 283 -14.90 -11.26 10.03
C TRP A 283 -14.45 -12.31 9.03
N ALA A 284 -15.40 -13.05 8.44
CA ALA A 284 -15.16 -13.99 7.33
C ALA A 284 -14.00 -15.00 7.53
N GLY A 285 -13.71 -15.41 8.77
CA GLY A 285 -12.60 -16.31 9.11
C GLY A 285 -11.25 -15.60 9.36
N GLY A 286 -11.21 -14.27 9.23
CA GLY A 286 -10.10 -13.40 9.60
C GLY A 286 -10.57 -12.23 10.48
N THR A 287 -10.01 -11.05 10.23
CA THR A 287 -10.27 -9.82 10.97
C THR A 287 -10.48 -8.64 10.03
N ILE A 288 -11.20 -7.63 10.51
CA ILE A 288 -11.46 -6.37 9.81
C ILE A 288 -11.47 -5.23 10.83
N THR A 289 -11.09 -4.02 10.42
CA THR A 289 -11.30 -2.83 11.25
C THR A 289 -12.78 -2.44 11.25
N VAL A 290 -13.24 -1.74 12.29
CA VAL A 290 -14.60 -1.22 12.35
C VAL A 290 -14.84 -0.21 11.23
N GLY A 291 -13.83 0.60 10.89
CA GLY A 291 -13.87 1.54 9.77
C GLY A 291 -14.13 0.84 8.44
N GLU A 292 -13.29 -0.15 8.09
CA GLU A 292 -13.48 -0.91 6.84
C GLU A 292 -14.83 -1.65 6.81
N LEU A 293 -15.30 -2.17 7.95
CA LEU A 293 -16.60 -2.81 8.02
C LEU A 293 -17.76 -1.82 7.81
N ILE A 294 -17.62 -0.58 8.28
CA ILE A 294 -18.57 0.53 8.03
C ILE A 294 -18.57 0.85 6.53
N ASP A 295 -17.40 0.96 5.91
CA ASP A 295 -17.26 1.34 4.50
C ASP A 295 -17.87 0.26 3.58
N LEU A 296 -17.52 -1.02 3.78
CA LEU A 296 -18.11 -2.13 3.03
C LEU A 296 -19.62 -2.22 3.20
N ALA A 297 -20.13 -1.96 4.40
CA ALA A 297 -21.57 -1.93 4.65
C ALA A 297 -22.25 -0.76 3.93
N ASN A 298 -21.64 0.42 3.94
CA ASN A 298 -22.18 1.60 3.28
C ASN A 298 -22.15 1.46 1.74
N GLU A 299 -21.08 0.90 1.18
CA GLU A 299 -20.96 0.59 -0.25
C GLU A 299 -22.02 -0.43 -0.67
N ALA A 300 -22.14 -1.55 0.05
CA ALA A 300 -23.10 -2.61 -0.25
C ALA A 300 -24.56 -2.12 -0.24
N LEU A 301 -24.89 -1.12 0.58
CA LEU A 301 -26.21 -0.49 0.59
C LEU A 301 -26.43 0.46 -0.59
N GLY A 302 -25.37 1.15 -1.04
CA GLY A 302 -25.40 2.00 -2.23
C GLY A 302 -25.59 1.20 -3.51
N ASP A 303 -24.99 0.01 -3.57
CA ASP A 303 -25.15 -0.93 -4.69
C ASP A 303 -26.56 -1.51 -4.75
N ASP A 304 -27.14 -1.88 -3.61
CA ASP A 304 -28.45 -2.52 -3.56
C ASP A 304 -29.24 -2.19 -2.29
N CYS A 305 -30.18 -1.27 -2.44
CA CYS A 305 -31.03 -0.80 -1.35
C CYS A 305 -32.25 -1.70 -1.09
N TYR A 306 -32.49 -2.74 -1.90
CA TYR A 306 -33.64 -3.62 -1.76
C TYR A 306 -33.31 -5.10 -2.02
N THR A 307 -32.91 -5.80 -0.96
CA THR A 307 -32.46 -7.21 -1.01
C THR A 307 -33.42 -8.18 -0.32
N PRO A 308 -34.62 -8.44 -0.89
CA PRO A 308 -35.56 -9.44 -0.37
C PRO A 308 -35.04 -10.88 -0.54
N SER A 309 -35.79 -11.86 -0.03
CA SER A 309 -35.44 -13.27 -0.24
C SER A 309 -35.32 -13.61 -1.74
N GLY A 310 -34.23 -14.28 -2.11
CA GLY A 310 -33.91 -14.64 -3.49
C GLY A 310 -32.99 -13.64 -4.22
N ASP A 311 -32.75 -12.47 -3.63
CA ASP A 311 -31.82 -11.49 -4.18
C ASP A 311 -30.34 -11.96 -4.08
N PRO A 312 -29.52 -11.81 -5.14
CA PRO A 312 -28.12 -12.24 -5.15
C PRO A 312 -27.23 -11.53 -4.12
N ASN A 313 -27.53 -10.27 -3.77
CA ASN A 313 -26.73 -9.45 -2.86
C ASN A 313 -27.10 -9.68 -1.39
N ARG A 314 -28.28 -10.24 -1.12
CA ARG A 314 -28.78 -10.51 0.24
C ARG A 314 -27.77 -11.26 1.11
N ALA A 315 -27.11 -12.29 0.56
CA ALA A 315 -26.19 -13.13 1.32
C ALA A 315 -24.93 -12.36 1.77
N TYR A 316 -24.45 -11.42 0.94
CA TYR A 316 -23.31 -10.58 1.29
C TYR A 316 -23.70 -9.54 2.35
N GLN A 317 -24.81 -8.83 2.14
CA GLN A 317 -25.34 -7.88 3.11
C GLN A 317 -25.68 -8.53 4.47
N GLU A 318 -26.17 -9.76 4.47
CA GLU A 318 -26.44 -10.50 5.71
C GLU A 318 -25.15 -10.80 6.48
N LYS A 319 -24.05 -11.12 5.81
CA LYS A 319 -22.74 -11.27 6.47
C LYS A 319 -22.35 -9.96 7.14
N LEU A 320 -22.34 -8.85 6.40
CA LEU A 320 -21.97 -7.52 6.92
C LEU A 320 -22.83 -7.13 8.11
N LYS A 321 -24.16 -7.32 7.97
CA LYS A 321 -25.13 -7.09 9.04
C LYS A 321 -24.81 -7.90 10.28
N ASN A 322 -24.45 -9.17 10.14
CA ASN A 322 -24.15 -10.04 11.29
C ASN A 322 -22.85 -9.66 11.98
N ALA A 323 -21.84 -9.19 11.23
CA ALA A 323 -20.61 -8.68 11.83
C ALA A 323 -20.85 -7.39 12.61
N LEU A 324 -21.60 -6.45 12.02
CA LEU A 324 -22.00 -5.21 12.71
C LEU A 324 -22.91 -5.48 13.89
N ASP A 325 -23.84 -6.44 13.81
CA ASP A 325 -24.69 -6.85 14.92
C ASP A 325 -23.86 -7.41 16.08
N ALA A 326 -22.92 -8.32 15.82
CA ALA A 326 -22.02 -8.84 16.84
C ALA A 326 -21.16 -7.72 17.47
N ALA A 327 -20.66 -6.78 16.67
CA ALA A 327 -19.86 -5.65 17.16
C ALA A 327 -20.71 -4.67 17.98
N ASN A 328 -21.92 -4.33 17.53
CA ASN A 328 -22.87 -3.52 18.28
C ASN A 328 -23.33 -4.20 19.58
N ASN A 329 -23.30 -5.54 19.66
CA ASN A 329 -23.52 -6.31 20.88
C ASN A 329 -22.23 -6.54 21.69
N ASN A 330 -21.09 -6.00 21.23
CA ASN A 330 -19.79 -6.11 21.87
C ASN A 330 -19.27 -7.56 22.03
N THR A 331 -19.51 -8.43 21.05
CA THR A 331 -19.20 -9.87 21.16
C THR A 331 -18.13 -10.40 20.20
N ASN A 332 -17.73 -9.66 19.17
CA ASN A 332 -16.74 -10.11 18.18
C ASN A 332 -15.46 -9.24 18.13
N PHE A 333 -15.28 -8.31 19.06
CA PHE A 333 -14.03 -7.55 19.18
C PHE A 333 -12.87 -8.47 19.60
N THR A 334 -11.70 -8.20 19.02
CA THR A 334 -10.47 -8.99 19.28
C THR A 334 -9.67 -8.50 20.49
N GLY A 335 -10.05 -7.37 21.09
CA GLY A 335 -9.23 -6.70 22.10
C GLY A 335 -8.03 -5.94 21.52
N LYS A 336 -8.03 -5.70 20.20
CA LYS A 336 -6.99 -4.97 19.48
C LYS A 336 -7.58 -3.79 18.72
N THR A 337 -6.73 -2.77 18.54
CA THR A 337 -7.03 -1.58 17.74
C THR A 337 -5.77 -1.17 16.98
N VAL A 338 -5.96 -0.63 15.77
CA VAL A 338 -4.89 -0.08 14.95
C VAL A 338 -4.29 1.15 15.64
N VAL A 339 -2.96 1.22 15.69
CA VAL A 339 -2.27 2.43 16.14
C VAL A 339 -2.42 3.50 15.07
N PRO A 340 -2.94 4.71 15.39
CA PRO A 340 -3.05 5.80 14.42
C PRO A 340 -1.69 6.27 13.93
N LEU A 341 -1.67 6.97 12.79
CA LEU A 341 -0.48 7.66 12.30
C LEU A 341 0.07 8.65 13.33
N ASN A 342 1.38 8.88 13.27
CA ASN A 342 1.99 9.98 14.02
C ASN A 342 1.43 11.33 13.55
N PRO A 343 1.52 12.40 14.34
CA PRO A 343 1.02 13.72 13.95
C PRO A 343 1.64 14.30 12.66
N ASP A 344 2.81 13.81 12.26
CA ASP A 344 3.48 14.18 11.01
C ASP A 344 3.05 13.33 9.79
N GLY A 345 2.09 12.42 9.98
CA GLY A 345 1.59 11.51 8.95
C GLY A 345 2.46 10.27 8.71
N SER A 346 3.54 10.08 9.48
CA SER A 346 4.38 8.88 9.36
C SER A 346 3.75 7.67 10.05
N ALA A 347 4.14 6.48 9.60
CA ALA A 347 3.77 5.22 10.24
C ALA A 347 4.21 5.21 11.72
N PRO A 348 3.32 4.80 12.63
CA PRO A 348 3.66 4.65 14.03
C PRO A 348 4.57 3.41 14.21
N CYS A 349 5.20 3.32 15.39
CA CYS A 349 6.24 2.34 15.71
C CYS A 349 7.53 2.56 14.91
N THR A 350 8.68 2.51 15.58
CA THR A 350 9.97 2.57 14.87
C THR A 350 10.23 1.22 14.21
N PRO A 351 10.30 1.12 12.87
CA PRO A 351 10.94 -0.05 12.26
C PRO A 351 12.38 -0.11 12.80
N ILE A 352 12.86 -1.31 13.09
CA ILE A 352 14.28 -1.49 13.42
C ILE A 352 15.05 -1.09 12.17
N ILE A 353 15.58 0.13 12.16
CA ILE A 353 16.49 0.58 11.11
C ILE A 353 17.74 -0.27 11.26
N TYR A 354 17.88 -1.28 10.40
CA TYR A 354 19.18 -1.92 10.21
C TYR A 354 20.07 -0.85 9.55
N PRO A 355 21.16 -0.39 10.20
CA PRO A 355 22.05 0.56 9.58
C PRO A 355 22.61 -0.07 8.29
N SER A 356 22.49 0.70 7.20
CA SER A 356 23.07 0.41 5.88
C SER A 356 24.57 0.17 5.94
#